data_AF-A0A6A0B7P8-F1
#
_entry.id   AF-A0A6A0B7P8-F1
#
_cell.length_a   1.000
_cell.length_b   1.000
_cell.length_c   1.000
_cell.angle_alpha   90.00
_cell.angle_beta   90.00
_cell.angle_gamma   90.00
#
_symmetry.space_group_name_H-M   'P 1'
#
loop_
_entity.id
_entity.type
_entity.pdbx_description
1 polymer ?
#
loop_
_entity_poly.entity_id
_entity_poly.type
_entity_poly.pdbx_seq_one_letter_code
_entity_poly.pdbx_strand_id
1 'polypeptide(L)'
;MKMKHKETLPIVFDLYGTIVFDGKNIPEDIKHLLKYKLSNHEIIFASARPIRDMTGILTDFLDHTWIGGNGSIVKQNHKIHVENVIKTKDFSTIKTVIEKNNLDYLIDDEWDYAYKISGDRNILEKVDQEKIAKRIRLRFYFLIWTAWPKFTLY
;
A
#
# COMPACT_ATOMS: atom_id res chain seq x y z
N MET A 1 -29.95 22.29 24.59
CA MET A 1 -29.66 22.38 23.13
C MET A 1 -28.60 21.34 22.81
N LYS A 2 -28.98 20.18 22.23
CA LYS A 2 -27.99 19.17 21.80
C LYS A 2 -27.30 19.73 20.55
N MET A 3 -26.00 20.02 20.62
CA MET A 3 -25.21 20.34 19.43
C MET A 3 -25.28 19.12 18.51
N LYS A 4 -25.84 19.29 17.31
CA LYS A 4 -25.70 18.28 16.25
C LYS A 4 -24.21 18.21 15.94
N HIS A 5 -23.56 17.08 16.24
CA HIS A 5 -22.26 16.79 15.66
C HIS A 5 -22.43 16.88 14.14
N LYS A 6 -21.80 17.86 13.53
CA LYS A 6 -21.75 17.99 12.08
C LYS A 6 -20.84 16.84 11.63
N GLU A 7 -21.41 15.75 11.16
CA GLU A 7 -20.65 14.66 10.57
C GLU A 7 -19.82 15.25 9.43
N THR A 8 -18.51 15.26 9.62
CA THR A 8 -17.56 15.71 8.60
C THR A 8 -17.31 14.53 7.68
N LEU A 9 -17.43 14.76 6.37
CA LEU A 9 -17.11 13.73 5.39
C LEU A 9 -15.60 13.47 5.39
N PRO A 10 -15.17 12.21 5.22
CA PRO A 10 -13.76 11.88 5.07
C PRO A 10 -13.19 12.54 3.81
N ILE A 11 -11.94 12.98 3.91
CA ILE A 11 -11.19 13.56 2.79
C ILE A 11 -10.08 12.60 2.41
N VAL A 12 -10.09 12.18 1.14
CA VAL A 12 -9.11 11.24 0.59
C VAL A 12 -8.07 12.00 -0.22
N PHE A 13 -6.80 11.83 0.11
CA PHE A 13 -5.68 12.41 -0.63
C PHE A 13 -4.90 11.32 -1.35
N ASP A 14 -4.75 11.48 -2.67
CA ASP A 14 -3.65 10.81 -3.38
C ASP A 14 -2.29 11.36 -2.90
N LEU A 15 -1.23 10.58 -3.06
CA LEU A 15 0.13 10.95 -2.63
C LEU A 15 0.96 11.57 -3.77
N TYR A 16 1.47 10.72 -4.67
CA TYR A 16 2.51 11.09 -5.62
C TYR A 16 1.95 11.96 -6.75
N GLY A 17 2.48 13.17 -6.88
CA GLY A 17 1.96 14.15 -7.85
C GLY A 17 0.76 14.95 -7.32
N THR A 18 0.29 14.66 -6.10
CA THR A 18 -0.83 15.37 -5.46
C THR A 18 -0.37 16.13 -4.21
N ILE A 19 0.15 15.44 -3.18
CA ILE A 19 0.72 16.07 -1.97
C ILE A 19 2.20 15.72 -1.75
N VAL A 20 2.77 14.86 -2.60
CA VAL A 20 4.20 14.50 -2.61
C VAL A 20 4.77 14.83 -3.98
N PHE A 21 5.60 15.88 -4.06
CA PHE A 21 6.09 16.41 -5.34
C PHE A 21 7.51 15.96 -5.69
N ASP A 22 8.37 15.74 -4.70
CA ASP A 22 9.76 15.27 -4.86
C ASP A 22 9.87 13.73 -4.81
N GLY A 23 8.74 13.06 -4.64
CA GLY A 23 8.66 11.61 -4.44
C GLY A 23 9.12 11.12 -3.07
N LYS A 24 9.36 12.01 -2.10
CA LYS A 24 9.93 11.66 -0.79
C LYS A 24 9.20 12.31 0.39
N ASN A 25 8.73 13.54 0.24
CA ASN A 25 8.21 14.34 1.35
C ASN A 25 6.91 15.06 0.97
N ILE A 26 6.03 15.19 1.98
CA ILE A 26 4.93 16.16 1.94
C ILE A 26 5.51 17.52 2.33
N PRO A 27 5.31 18.60 1.54
CA PRO A 27 5.69 19.96 1.92
C PRO A 27 5.11 20.39 3.27
N GLU A 28 5.87 21.19 4.03
CA GLU A 28 5.51 21.54 5.41
C GLU A 28 4.22 22.36 5.51
N ASP A 29 3.95 23.22 4.53
CA ASP A 29 2.70 23.98 4.44
C ASP A 29 1.48 23.07 4.23
N ILE A 30 1.61 22.02 3.41
CA ILE A 30 0.58 20.99 3.24
C ILE A 30 0.43 20.18 4.55
N LYS A 31 1.53 19.77 5.19
CA LYS A 31 1.45 19.08 6.49
C LYS A 31 0.71 19.92 7.53
N HIS A 32 1.00 21.22 7.59
CA HIS A 32 0.33 22.17 8.47
C HIS A 32 -1.17 22.28 8.13
N LEU A 33 -1.54 22.37 6.85
CA LEU A 33 -2.94 22.35 6.43
C LEU A 33 -3.67 21.07 6.92
N LEU A 34 -3.08 19.90 6.67
CA LEU A 34 -3.64 18.60 7.05
C LEU A 34 -3.81 18.49 8.58
N LYS A 35 -2.78 18.85 9.35
CA LYS A 35 -2.79 18.72 10.81
C LYS A 35 -3.71 19.71 11.51
N TYR A 36 -3.81 20.96 11.04
CA TYR A 36 -4.45 22.03 11.81
C TYR A 36 -5.71 22.61 11.16
N LYS A 37 -5.79 22.65 9.83
CA LYS A 37 -6.98 23.22 9.14
C LYS A 37 -8.03 22.15 8.84
N LEU A 38 -7.60 20.91 8.66
CA LEU A 38 -8.46 19.77 8.40
C LEU A 38 -8.60 18.84 9.61
N SER A 39 -8.20 19.27 10.81
CA SER A 39 -8.23 18.47 12.04
C SER A 39 -9.61 17.96 12.44
N ASN A 40 -10.67 18.58 11.94
CA ASN A 40 -12.06 18.17 12.20
C ASN A 40 -12.58 17.15 11.18
N HIS A 41 -11.78 16.77 10.19
CA HIS A 41 -12.11 15.77 9.17
C HIS A 41 -11.29 14.51 9.40
N GLU A 42 -11.86 13.35 9.11
CA GLU A 42 -11.07 12.15 8.89
C GLU A 42 -10.27 12.32 7.59
N ILE A 43 -8.95 12.19 7.70
CA ILE A 43 -8.03 12.24 6.55
C ILE A 43 -7.62 10.81 6.23
N ILE A 44 -7.77 10.44 4.97
CA ILE A 44 -7.36 9.13 4.44
C ILE A 44 -6.33 9.37 3.34
N PHE A 45 -5.22 8.64 3.39
CA PHE A 45 -4.20 8.68 2.35
C PHE A 45 -4.38 7.49 1.43
N ALA A 46 -4.41 7.71 0.12
CA ALA A 46 -4.58 6.65 -0.88
C ALA A 46 -3.45 6.68 -1.91
N SER A 47 -3.00 5.51 -2.35
CA SER A 47 -1.97 5.39 -3.38
C SER A 47 -2.09 4.09 -4.15
N ALA A 48 -1.64 4.12 -5.40
CA ALA A 48 -1.38 2.91 -6.18
C ALA A 48 -0.22 2.08 -5.57
N ARG A 49 0.64 2.71 -4.78
CA ARG A 49 1.79 2.08 -4.13
C ARG A 49 1.38 1.16 -2.98
N PRO A 50 2.16 0.11 -2.67
CA PRO A 50 1.92 -0.71 -1.49
C PRO A 50 2.17 0.08 -0.19
N ILE A 51 1.60 -0.39 0.93
CA ILE A 51 1.68 0.31 2.22
C ILE A 51 3.13 0.64 2.62
N ARG A 52 4.06 -0.30 2.39
CA ARG A 52 5.47 -0.12 2.76
C ARG A 52 6.08 1.14 2.14
N ASP A 53 5.77 1.44 0.88
CA ASP A 53 6.39 2.52 0.09
C ASP A 53 5.87 3.90 0.55
N MET A 54 4.82 3.93 1.38
CA MET A 54 4.27 5.16 1.97
C MET A 54 4.82 5.42 3.38
N THR A 55 5.48 4.44 4.00
CA THR A 55 5.90 4.50 5.41
C THR A 55 6.85 5.68 5.68
N GLY A 56 7.82 5.92 4.81
CA GLY A 56 8.76 7.05 4.94
C GLY A 56 8.11 8.42 4.72
N ILE A 57 7.07 8.48 3.87
CA ILE A 57 6.36 9.72 3.52
C ILE A 57 5.39 10.13 4.63
N LEU A 58 4.66 9.16 5.19
CA LEU A 58 3.53 9.38 6.12
C LEU A 58 3.95 9.24 7.59
N THR A 59 5.22 9.48 7.90
CA THR A 59 5.76 9.43 9.28
C THR A 59 5.05 10.39 10.24
N ASP A 60 4.53 11.51 9.74
CA ASP A 60 3.73 12.49 10.49
C ASP A 60 2.25 12.09 10.70
N PHE A 61 1.82 11.00 10.06
CA PHE A 61 0.42 10.62 9.92
C PHE A 61 0.20 9.12 10.20
N LEU A 62 0.96 8.56 11.14
CA LEU A 62 0.95 7.12 11.45
C LEU A 62 -0.41 6.60 11.93
N ASP A 63 -1.21 7.44 12.58
CA ASP A 63 -2.52 7.08 13.13
C ASP A 63 -3.65 7.14 12.07
N HIS A 64 -3.36 7.66 10.88
CA HIS A 64 -4.35 7.81 9.82
C HIS A 64 -4.55 6.50 9.04
N THR A 65 -5.73 6.36 8.45
CA THR A 65 -6.02 5.28 7.50
C THR A 65 -5.23 5.49 6.22
N TRP A 66 -4.51 4.46 5.78
CA TRP A 66 -3.81 4.46 4.50
C TRP A 66 -4.33 3.36 3.60
N ILE A 67 -4.59 3.68 2.33
CA ILE A 67 -5.05 2.77 1.29
C ILE A 67 -3.90 2.63 0.29
N GLY A 68 -3.39 1.41 0.13
CA GLY A 68 -2.33 1.08 -0.82
C GLY A 68 -2.80 0.10 -1.90
N GLY A 69 -1.92 -0.19 -2.85
CA GLY A 69 -2.14 -1.22 -3.87
C GLY A 69 -3.39 -0.98 -4.73
N ASN A 70 -3.73 0.28 -5.00
CA ASN A 70 -4.99 0.66 -5.66
C ASN A 70 -6.24 0.14 -4.93
N GLY A 71 -6.19 0.09 -3.59
CA GLY A 71 -7.31 -0.37 -2.76
C GLY A 71 -7.25 -1.85 -2.37
N SER A 72 -6.23 -2.59 -2.79
CA SER A 72 -6.08 -4.01 -2.41
C SER A 72 -5.60 -4.20 -0.97
N ILE A 73 -5.04 -3.16 -0.35
CA ILE A 73 -4.45 -3.23 0.99
C ILE A 73 -4.74 -1.94 1.77
N VAL A 74 -5.09 -2.07 3.04
CA VAL A 74 -5.43 -0.96 3.93
C VAL A 74 -4.62 -1.07 5.21
N LYS A 75 -4.03 0.04 5.65
CA LYS A 75 -3.50 0.20 7.00
C LYS A 75 -4.50 1.02 7.83
N GLN A 76 -5.03 0.44 8.90
CA GLN A 76 -5.92 1.12 9.85
C GLN A 76 -5.61 0.65 11.27
N ASN A 77 -5.65 1.55 12.26
CA ASN A 77 -5.34 1.23 13.66
C ASN A 77 -3.99 0.50 13.83
N HIS A 78 -2.97 0.97 13.09
CA HIS A 78 -1.63 0.38 13.03
C HIS A 78 -1.56 -1.08 12.54
N LYS A 79 -2.63 -1.61 11.95
CA LYS A 79 -2.69 -2.95 11.37
C LYS A 79 -2.87 -2.87 9.87
N ILE A 80 -2.28 -3.83 9.17
CA ILE A 80 -2.40 -3.98 7.73
C ILE A 80 -3.42 -5.07 7.44
N HIS A 81 -4.31 -4.79 6.50
CA HIS A 81 -5.40 -5.65 6.05
C HIS A 81 -5.32 -5.77 4.53
N VAL A 82 -5.29 -7.00 4.02
CA VAL A 82 -5.39 -7.27 2.59
C VAL A 82 -6.87 -7.43 2.25
N GLU A 83 -7.41 -6.45 1.52
CA GLU A 83 -8.82 -6.41 1.14
C GLU A 83 -9.11 -7.27 -0.08
N ASN A 84 -8.14 -7.38 -1.00
CA ASN A 84 -8.32 -8.12 -2.23
C ASN A 84 -7.00 -8.71 -2.73
N VAL A 85 -7.08 -9.92 -3.27
CA VAL A 85 -5.93 -10.64 -3.84
C VAL A 85 -6.27 -11.12 -5.24
N ILE A 86 -5.24 -11.22 -6.10
CA ILE A 86 -5.39 -11.90 -7.38
C ILE A 86 -5.64 -13.38 -7.08
N LYS A 87 -6.79 -13.91 -7.53
CA LYS A 87 -7.13 -15.32 -7.35
C LYS A 87 -6.05 -16.21 -7.94
N THR A 88 -5.75 -17.33 -7.29
CA THR A 88 -4.68 -18.25 -7.70
C THR A 88 -4.76 -18.67 -9.17
N LYS A 89 -5.98 -18.91 -9.70
CA LYS A 89 -6.17 -19.28 -11.11
C LYS A 89 -5.76 -18.14 -12.06
N ASP A 90 -6.14 -16.91 -11.73
CA ASP A 90 -5.83 -15.72 -12.53
C ASP A 90 -4.34 -15.41 -12.42
N PHE A 91 -3.76 -15.52 -11.22
CA PHE A 91 -2.33 -15.35 -11.01
C PHE A 91 -1.49 -16.39 -11.76
N SER A 92 -1.93 -17.66 -11.79
CA SER A 92 -1.28 -18.72 -12.57
C SER A 92 -1.30 -18.40 -14.07
N THR A 93 -2.40 -17.83 -14.55
CA THR A 93 -2.53 -17.37 -15.95
C THR A 93 -1.56 -16.23 -16.23
N ILE A 94 -1.50 -15.22 -15.37
CA ILE A 94 -0.57 -14.09 -15.46
C ILE A 94 0.89 -14.60 -15.47
N LYS A 95 1.24 -15.49 -14.54
CA LYS A 95 2.58 -16.10 -14.45
C LYS A 95 2.95 -16.84 -15.72
N THR A 96 2.03 -17.63 -16.28
CA THR A 96 2.24 -18.33 -17.56
C THR A 96 2.51 -17.35 -18.70
N VAL A 97 1.78 -16.23 -18.76
CA VAL A 97 1.99 -15.18 -19.77
C VAL A 97 3.36 -14.51 -19.60
N ILE A 98 3.74 -14.18 -18.36
CA ILE A 98 5.06 -13.61 -18.02
C ILE A 98 6.18 -14.56 -18.47
N GLU A 99 6.08 -15.85 -18.12
CA GLU A 99 7.10 -16.85 -18.43
C GLU A 99 7.20 -17.13 -19.93
N LYS A 100 6.07 -17.36 -20.61
CA LYS A 100 6.01 -17.67 -22.04
C LYS A 100 6.59 -16.54 -22.91
N ASN A 101 6.35 -15.29 -22.51
CA ASN A 101 6.80 -14.11 -23.28
C ASN A 101 8.07 -13.48 -22.69
N ASN A 102 8.70 -14.11 -21.69
CA ASN A 102 9.90 -13.62 -21.03
C ASN A 102 9.77 -12.17 -20.49
N LEU A 103 8.59 -11.77 -20.02
CA LEU A 103 8.30 -10.39 -19.63
C LEU A 103 9.08 -9.95 -18.38
N ASP A 104 9.37 -8.65 -18.34
CA ASP A 104 9.74 -7.96 -17.10
C ASP A 104 8.49 -7.80 -16.22
N TYR A 105 8.66 -7.88 -14.90
CA TYR A 105 7.60 -7.74 -13.93
C TYR A 105 8.09 -7.14 -12.61
N LEU A 106 7.16 -6.47 -11.92
CA LEU A 106 7.21 -6.13 -10.50
C LEU A 106 5.85 -6.52 -9.92
N ILE A 107 5.84 -7.39 -8.93
CA ILE A 107 4.64 -7.91 -8.28
C ILE A 107 4.81 -7.73 -6.78
N ASP A 108 3.83 -7.05 -6.18
CA ASP A 108 3.77 -6.81 -4.74
C ASP A 108 3.02 -7.93 -4.01
N ASP A 109 3.50 -8.27 -2.82
CA ASP A 109 2.73 -8.98 -1.79
C ASP A 109 2.09 -7.97 -0.82
N GLU A 110 1.53 -8.48 0.28
CA GLU A 110 1.15 -7.68 1.45
C GLU A 110 2.28 -6.74 1.91
N TRP A 111 3.53 -7.22 1.88
CA TRP A 111 4.70 -6.44 2.31
C TRP A 111 5.90 -6.63 1.39
N ASP A 112 6.27 -7.88 1.09
CA ASP A 112 7.40 -8.20 0.22
C ASP A 112 7.09 -7.98 -1.27
N TYR A 113 8.08 -8.20 -2.13
CA TYR A 113 7.92 -8.01 -3.58
C TYR A 113 8.81 -8.94 -4.40
N ALA A 114 8.37 -9.27 -5.61
CA ALA A 114 9.14 -10.01 -6.59
C ALA A 114 9.30 -9.17 -7.85
N TYR A 115 10.51 -9.18 -8.43
CA TYR A 115 10.73 -8.54 -9.72
C TYR A 115 11.73 -9.28 -10.60
N LYS A 116 11.56 -9.09 -11.90
CA LYS A 116 12.53 -9.36 -12.95
C LYS A 116 12.50 -8.15 -13.88
N ILE A 117 13.61 -7.43 -13.96
CA ILE A 117 13.75 -6.25 -14.81
C ILE A 117 15.06 -6.37 -15.57
N SER A 118 14.96 -6.55 -16.89
CA SER A 118 16.08 -6.73 -17.81
C SER A 118 16.55 -5.40 -18.40
N GLY A 119 15.67 -4.40 -18.50
CA GLY A 119 15.97 -3.06 -18.99
C GLY A 119 16.32 -2.04 -17.89
N ASP A 120 15.83 -0.81 -18.07
CA ASP A 120 16.04 0.30 -17.15
C ASP A 120 15.53 -0.03 -15.73
N ARG A 121 16.42 0.11 -14.75
CA ARG A 121 16.17 -0.21 -13.33
C ARG A 121 15.79 1.00 -12.49
N ASN A 122 15.60 2.17 -13.09
CA ASN A 122 15.16 3.39 -12.40
C ASN A 122 13.87 3.19 -11.59
N ILE A 123 12.98 2.29 -12.02
CA ILE A 123 11.78 1.95 -11.25
C ILE A 123 12.12 1.31 -9.88
N LEU A 124 13.19 0.53 -9.79
CA LEU A 124 13.61 -0.15 -8.55
C LEU A 124 14.14 0.83 -7.51
N GLU A 125 14.64 2.00 -7.91
CA GLU A 125 15.02 3.08 -6.98
C GLU A 125 13.81 3.69 -6.26
N LYS A 126 12.62 3.41 -6.77
CA LYS A 126 11.34 3.87 -6.20
C LYS A 126 10.59 2.77 -5.47
N VAL A 127 11.11 1.54 -5.41
CA VAL A 127 10.48 0.40 -4.73
C VAL A 127 11.23 0.18 -3.42
N ASP A 128 10.50 0.10 -2.29
CA ASP A 128 11.08 -0.21 -0.98
C ASP A 128 12.29 0.70 -0.65
N GLN A 129 12.09 2.01 -0.78
CA GLN A 129 13.16 3.01 -0.61
C GLN A 129 13.79 2.98 0.79
N GLU A 130 12.99 2.64 1.79
CA GLU A 130 13.42 2.47 3.18
C GLU A 130 14.07 1.11 3.45
N LYS A 131 14.08 0.18 2.47
CA LYS A 131 14.67 -1.16 2.56
C LYS A 131 14.12 -1.95 3.75
N ILE A 132 12.81 -1.89 3.95
CA ILE A 132 12.07 -2.52 5.04
C ILE A 132 11.33 -3.78 4.61
N ALA A 133 11.42 -4.15 3.32
CA ALA A 133 10.87 -5.37 2.77
C ALA A 133 11.96 -6.26 2.16
N LYS A 134 11.56 -7.46 1.72
CA LYS A 134 12.45 -8.42 1.08
C LYS A 134 12.04 -8.64 -0.36
N ARG A 135 13.05 -8.65 -1.23
CA ARG A 135 12.91 -9.21 -2.56
C ARG A 135 12.79 -10.73 -2.46
N ILE A 136 11.65 -11.27 -2.84
CA ILE A 136 11.37 -12.71 -2.87
C ILE A 136 11.33 -13.24 -4.31
N ARG A 137 11.39 -14.58 -4.44
CA ARG A 137 11.17 -15.23 -5.75
C ARG A 137 9.68 -15.19 -6.06
N LEU A 138 9.35 -15.03 -7.35
CA LEU A 138 7.97 -15.20 -7.80
C LEU A 138 7.55 -16.66 -7.57
N ARG A 139 6.64 -16.89 -6.63
CA ARG A 139 6.11 -18.20 -6.26
C ARG A 139 4.59 -18.23 -6.47
N PHE A 140 3.99 -19.41 -6.60
CA PHE A 140 2.55 -19.57 -6.79
C PHE A 140 1.68 -19.12 -5.60
N TYR A 141 2.30 -18.94 -4.43
CA TYR A 141 1.63 -18.62 -3.18
C TYR A 141 1.90 -17.16 -2.77
N PHE A 142 1.47 -16.21 -3.60
CA PHE A 142 1.12 -14.89 -3.10
C PHE A 142 -0.33 -15.03 -2.61
N LEU A 143 -0.47 -15.19 -1.30
CA LEU A 143 -1.67 -15.56 -0.53
C LEU A 143 -2.47 -16.77 -1.04
N ILE A 144 -1.96 -17.97 -0.72
CA ILE A 144 -2.84 -18.99 -0.12
C ILE A 144 -2.29 -19.27 1.27
N TRP A 145 -2.97 -18.74 2.27
CA TRP A 145 -2.82 -19.21 3.64
C TRP A 145 -3.47 -20.60 3.73
N THR A 146 -2.75 -21.67 3.43
CA THR A 146 -3.08 -22.97 4.03
C THR A 146 -2.21 -23.16 5.25
N ALA A 147 -2.62 -22.53 6.34
CA ALA A 147 -2.19 -22.93 7.67
C ALA A 147 -3.33 -22.67 8.65
N TRP A 148 -4.47 -23.34 8.48
CA TRP A 148 -5.37 -23.53 9.62
C TRP A 148 -4.59 -24.34 10.67
N PRO A 149 -4.16 -23.79 11.81
CA PRO A 149 -3.87 -24.67 12.93
C PRO A 149 -5.23 -25.08 13.44
N LYS A 150 -5.53 -26.38 13.41
CA LYS A 150 -6.56 -26.94 14.27
C LYS A 150 -6.32 -26.41 15.68
N PHE A 151 -7.15 -25.48 16.14
CA PHE A 151 -7.35 -25.29 17.55
C PHE A 151 -8.63 -26.02 17.92
N THR A 152 -8.39 -27.16 18.55
CA THR A 152 -9.36 -27.97 19.27
C THR A 152 -9.49 -27.39 20.69
N LEU A 153 -10.73 -27.23 21.16
CA LEU A 153 -11.22 -27.05 22.55
C LEU A 153 -10.85 -25.70 23.23
N TYR A 154 -11.77 -24.96 23.84
CA TYR A 154 -12.97 -25.32 24.61
C TYR A 154 -14.25 -24.59 24.17
#